data_AF-A0A1H6ICI8-F1
#
_entry.id   AF-A0A1H6ICI8-F1
#
_cell.length_a   1.000
_cell.length_b   1.000
_cell.length_c   1.000
_cell.angle_alpha   90.00
_cell.angle_beta   90.00
_cell.angle_gamma   90.00
#
_symmetry.space_group_name_H-M   'P 1'
#
loop_
_entity.id
_entity.type
_entity.pdbx_description
1 polymer ?
#
loop_
_entity_poly.entity_id
_entity_poly.type
_entity_poly.pdbx_seq_one_letter_code
_entity_poly.pdbx_strand_id
1 'polypeptide(L)'
;MKGLIYREFYLMRKNFALTLAVFLGFLFMISLVFISTYAGNLAKGEENNQMIASFYPQAYLYTGAMALLGFSAAQNGVVYDDYKSRWRLYTYTLPVDEKKMASSMLVSRIILLVVSFLFAVVGEVVLGLAAKKGVSLEHIKNLAVMAAIVSVTFITLPSALRHKEVSKTITTYIAYGIIPFAALVFGIVKFIIYCIKEAEVRYPNLKGEEAIRKVSEPYQEKLVEIAAIAAPFIIVGSLVLCYFRTVKELERRRY
;
A
#
# COMPACT_ATOMS: atom_id res chain seq x y z
N MET A 1 27.55 -4.08 -4.60
CA MET A 1 26.16 -3.83 -4.14
C MET A 1 25.82 -2.36 -4.03
N LYS A 2 26.63 -1.51 -3.36
CA LYS A 2 26.36 -0.06 -3.22
C LYS A 2 26.04 0.64 -4.56
N GLY A 3 26.81 0.39 -5.61
CA GLY A 3 26.56 0.98 -6.94
C GLY A 3 25.26 0.51 -7.63
N LEU A 4 24.82 -0.73 -7.39
CA LEU A 4 23.55 -1.24 -7.92
C LEU A 4 22.36 -0.58 -7.23
N ILE A 5 22.44 -0.44 -5.89
CA ILE A 5 21.43 0.26 -5.10
C ILE A 5 21.36 1.74 -5.52
N TYR A 6 22.51 2.39 -5.71
CA TYR A 6 22.56 3.79 -6.19
C TYR A 6 21.87 3.95 -7.55
N ARG A 7 22.13 3.04 -8.51
CA ARG A 7 21.46 3.04 -9.82
C ARG A 7 19.95 2.93 -9.69
N GLU A 8 19.45 2.01 -8.86
CA GLU A 8 18.01 1.86 -8.62
C GLU A 8 17.41 3.20 -8.15
N PHE A 9 17.98 3.83 -7.12
CA PHE A 9 17.52 5.14 -6.64
C PHE A 9 17.64 6.25 -7.69
N TYR A 10 18.72 6.27 -8.46
CA TYR A 10 18.94 7.26 -9.50
C TYR A 10 17.88 7.16 -10.61
N LEU A 11 17.51 5.94 -11.03
CA LEU A 11 16.48 5.72 -12.03
C LEU A 11 15.08 6.08 -11.51
N MET A 12 14.82 5.85 -10.22
CA MET A 12 13.53 6.17 -9.59
C MET A 12 13.29 7.65 -9.32
N ARG A 13 14.34 8.50 -9.37
CA ARG A 13 14.27 9.89 -8.87
C ARG A 13 13.10 10.70 -9.42
N LYS A 14 12.77 10.53 -10.71
CA LYS A 14 11.72 11.31 -11.37
C LYS A 14 10.33 10.87 -10.87
N ASN A 15 10.09 9.57 -10.81
CA ASN A 15 8.84 9.02 -10.32
C ASN A 15 8.67 9.33 -8.83
N PHE A 16 9.74 9.21 -8.04
CA PHE A 16 9.72 9.58 -6.63
C PHE A 16 9.38 11.06 -6.43
N ALA A 17 10.03 11.97 -7.17
CA ALA A 17 9.74 13.40 -7.09
C ALA A 17 8.31 13.74 -7.52
N LEU A 18 7.80 13.09 -8.56
CA LEU A 18 6.42 13.26 -9.01
C LEU A 18 5.44 12.77 -7.95
N THR A 19 5.62 11.55 -7.43
CA THR A 19 4.78 11.02 -6.35
C THR A 19 4.81 11.92 -5.12
N LEU A 20 5.98 12.45 -4.75
CA LEU A 20 6.12 13.40 -3.64
C LEU A 20 5.34 14.68 -3.89
N ALA A 21 5.43 15.25 -5.09
CA ALA A 21 4.70 16.47 -5.44
C ALA A 21 3.17 16.26 -5.38
N VAL A 22 2.69 15.14 -5.93
CA VAL A 22 1.25 14.82 -5.87
C VAL A 22 0.82 14.55 -4.43
N PHE A 23 1.63 13.84 -3.63
CA PHE A 23 1.35 13.58 -2.22
C PHE A 23 1.25 14.87 -1.40
N LEU A 24 2.19 15.79 -1.57
CA LEU A 24 2.16 17.09 -0.90
C LEU A 24 0.97 17.94 -1.36
N GLY A 25 0.64 17.93 -2.65
CA GLY A 25 -0.54 18.61 -3.18
C GLY A 25 -1.84 18.05 -2.59
N PHE A 26 -1.95 16.73 -2.48
CA PHE A 26 -3.10 16.05 -1.88
C PHE A 26 -3.24 16.38 -0.39
N LEU A 27 -2.14 16.29 0.37
CA LEU A 27 -2.09 16.69 1.78
C LEU A 27 -2.51 18.14 1.98
N PHE A 28 -2.00 19.05 1.15
CA PHE A 28 -2.34 20.46 1.21
C PHE A 28 -3.82 20.70 0.97
N MET A 29 -4.39 20.08 -0.07
CA MET A 29 -5.82 20.20 -0.40
C MET A 29 -6.72 19.70 0.73
N ILE A 30 -6.44 18.51 1.27
CA ILE A 30 -7.23 17.96 2.40
C ILE A 30 -7.06 18.82 3.65
N SER A 31 -5.85 19.29 3.94
CA SER A 31 -5.60 20.16 5.09
C SER A 31 -6.40 21.46 4.98
N LEU A 32 -6.50 22.04 3.78
CA LEU A 32 -7.36 23.21 3.54
C LEU A 32 -8.83 22.93 3.79
N VAL A 33 -9.32 21.73 3.47
CA VAL A 33 -10.71 21.33 3.79
C VAL A 33 -10.92 21.32 5.31
N PHE A 34 -10.02 20.71 6.08
CA PHE A 34 -10.11 20.73 7.55
C PHE A 34 -9.95 22.12 8.14
N ILE A 35 -9.08 22.97 7.59
CA ILE A 35 -8.96 24.35 8.06
C ILE A 35 -10.24 25.14 7.73
N SER A 36 -10.87 24.88 6.57
CA SER A 36 -12.10 25.55 6.14
C SER A 36 -13.29 25.23 7.06
N THR A 37 -13.34 24.05 7.69
CA THR A 37 -14.37 23.72 8.69
C THR A 37 -14.22 24.51 9.99
N TYR A 38 -13.07 25.14 10.24
CA TYR A 38 -12.83 25.97 11.43
C TYR A 38 -12.76 27.48 11.14
N ALA A 39 -12.23 27.87 9.98
CA ALA A 39 -11.91 29.26 9.67
C ALA A 39 -12.35 29.69 8.25
N GLY A 40 -13.08 28.84 7.52
CA GLY A 40 -13.48 29.09 6.14
C GLY A 40 -14.99 28.98 5.91
N ASN A 41 -15.36 28.78 4.65
CA ASN A 41 -16.77 28.76 4.21
C ASN A 41 -17.59 27.64 4.85
N LEU A 42 -16.93 26.56 5.30
CA LEU A 42 -17.60 25.46 5.98
C LEU A 42 -17.83 25.75 7.48
N ALA A 43 -17.13 26.71 8.08
CA ALA A 43 -17.20 27.00 9.51
C ALA A 43 -18.60 27.40 10.04
N LYS A 44 -19.52 27.81 9.15
CA LYS A 44 -20.88 28.25 9.51
C LYS A 44 -21.92 27.11 9.62
N GLY A 45 -21.57 25.87 9.30
CA GLY A 45 -22.48 24.72 9.40
C GLY A 45 -22.54 24.12 10.80
N GLU A 46 -23.74 23.85 11.31
CA GLU A 46 -23.95 23.15 12.61
C GLU A 46 -23.42 21.70 12.59
N GLU A 47 -23.24 21.11 11.40
CA GLU A 47 -22.79 19.73 11.19
C GLU A 47 -21.25 19.56 11.15
N ASN A 48 -20.47 20.62 11.37
CA ASN A 48 -19.01 20.58 11.19
C ASN A 48 -18.31 19.48 11.98
N ASN A 49 -18.70 19.27 13.23
CA ASN A 49 -18.10 18.22 14.06
C ASN A 49 -18.40 16.82 13.53
N GLN A 50 -19.60 16.59 12.96
CA GLN A 50 -19.96 15.32 12.33
C GLN A 50 -19.20 15.10 11.02
N MET A 51 -19.06 16.15 10.20
CA MET A 51 -18.24 16.09 8.99
C MET A 51 -16.78 15.74 9.30
N ILE A 52 -16.17 16.38 10.31
CA ILE A 52 -14.79 16.08 10.70
C ILE A 52 -14.68 14.64 11.25
N ALA A 53 -15.68 14.17 11.99
CA ALA A 53 -15.69 12.81 12.53
C ALA A 53 -15.76 11.73 11.44
N SER A 54 -16.54 11.96 10.37
CA SER A 54 -16.69 11.01 9.26
C SER A 54 -15.59 11.13 8.19
N PHE A 55 -15.12 12.34 7.91
CA PHE A 55 -14.15 12.61 6.85
C PHE A 55 -12.70 12.35 7.27
N TYR A 56 -12.34 12.62 8.54
CA TYR A 56 -10.97 12.43 9.04
C TYR A 56 -10.43 10.99 8.87
N PRO A 57 -11.16 9.93 9.27
CA PRO A 57 -10.68 8.56 9.08
C PRO A 57 -10.48 8.19 7.60
N GLN A 58 -11.33 8.71 6.71
CA GLN A 58 -11.21 8.47 5.27
C GLN A 58 -10.00 9.19 4.67
N ALA A 59 -9.84 10.47 5.00
CA ALA A 59 -8.74 11.30 4.55
C ALA A 59 -7.37 10.74 4.94
N TYR A 60 -7.25 10.25 6.18
CA TYR A 60 -6.07 9.55 6.67
C TYR A 60 -5.80 8.27 5.85
N LEU A 61 -6.81 7.41 5.64
CA LEU A 61 -6.65 6.16 4.89
C LEU A 61 -6.20 6.43 3.46
N TYR A 62 -6.79 7.41 2.76
CA TYR A 62 -6.39 7.77 1.41
C TYR A 62 -4.97 8.32 1.36
N THR A 63 -4.59 9.16 2.32
CA THR A 63 -3.23 9.71 2.42
C THR A 63 -2.21 8.61 2.69
N GLY A 64 -2.52 7.69 3.60
CA GLY A 64 -1.70 6.52 3.91
C GLY A 64 -1.55 5.57 2.72
N ALA A 65 -2.64 5.26 2.02
CA ALA A 65 -2.64 4.43 0.82
C ALA A 65 -1.83 5.08 -0.31
N MET A 66 -1.97 6.40 -0.50
CA MET A 66 -1.22 7.14 -1.52
C MET A 66 0.29 7.14 -1.24
N ALA A 67 0.69 7.33 0.02
CA ALA A 67 2.09 7.21 0.41
C ALA A 67 2.61 5.78 0.19
N LEU A 68 1.92 4.78 0.75
CA LEU A 68 2.34 3.38 0.70
C LEU A 68 2.38 2.82 -0.72
N LEU A 69 1.32 2.99 -1.51
CA LEU A 69 1.25 2.50 -2.88
C LEU A 69 2.06 3.36 -3.85
N GLY A 70 1.97 4.69 -3.74
CA GLY A 70 2.58 5.62 -4.67
C GLY A 70 4.11 5.55 -4.64
N PHE A 71 4.72 5.59 -3.45
CA PHE A 71 6.18 5.56 -3.33
C PHE A 71 6.75 4.15 -3.57
N SER A 72 6.04 3.09 -3.18
CA SER A 72 6.45 1.72 -3.51
C SER A 72 6.29 1.41 -5.01
N ALA A 73 5.34 2.04 -5.70
CA ALA A 73 5.20 1.95 -7.15
C ALA A 73 6.23 2.77 -7.94
N ALA A 74 7.02 3.65 -7.31
CA ALA A 74 8.07 4.42 -8.00
C ALA A 74 9.16 3.52 -8.62
N GLN A 75 9.30 2.28 -8.17
CA GLN A 75 10.14 1.25 -8.79
C GLN A 75 9.56 0.67 -10.09
N ASN A 76 8.25 0.78 -10.31
CA ASN A 76 7.62 0.25 -11.52
C ASN A 76 8.05 1.11 -12.71
N GLY A 77 8.81 0.52 -13.62
CA GLY A 77 9.39 1.22 -14.77
C GLY A 77 10.91 1.39 -14.72
N VAL A 78 11.56 1.12 -13.58
CA VAL A 78 13.03 1.15 -13.49
C VAL A 78 13.67 0.24 -14.53
N VAL A 79 13.11 -0.93 -14.80
CA VAL A 79 13.62 -1.86 -15.83
C VAL A 79 13.49 -1.29 -17.25
N TYR A 80 12.45 -0.50 -17.53
CA TYR A 80 12.27 0.17 -18.82
C TYR A 80 13.23 1.35 -18.97
N ASP A 81 13.35 2.18 -17.92
CA ASP A 81 14.29 3.30 -17.88
C ASP A 81 15.74 2.82 -17.92
N ASP A 82 16.02 1.65 -17.36
CA ASP A 82 17.31 0.97 -17.40
C ASP A 82 17.67 0.48 -18.82
N TYR A 83 16.69 0.02 -19.58
CA TYR A 83 16.85 -0.32 -20.99
C TYR A 83 17.09 0.95 -21.83
N LYS A 84 16.28 1.99 -21.61
CA LYS A 84 16.37 3.28 -22.32
C LYS A 84 17.69 4.01 -22.06
N SER A 85 18.17 3.97 -20.82
CA SER A 85 19.44 4.60 -20.41
C SER A 85 20.68 3.78 -20.78
N ARG A 86 20.51 2.61 -21.42
CA ARG A 86 21.57 1.67 -21.83
C ARG A 86 22.45 1.16 -20.68
N TRP A 87 22.09 1.43 -19.43
CA TRP A 87 22.78 0.91 -18.25
C TRP A 87 22.78 -0.63 -18.23
N ARG A 88 21.73 -1.24 -18.78
CA ARG A 88 21.65 -2.69 -18.94
C ARG A 88 22.73 -3.26 -19.86
N LEU A 89 23.11 -2.56 -20.94
CA LEU A 89 24.21 -2.97 -21.83
C LEU A 89 25.55 -3.01 -21.08
N TYR A 90 25.83 -2.01 -20.25
CA TYR A 90 27.02 -1.99 -19.38
C TYR A 90 26.97 -3.02 -18.24
N THR A 91 25.78 -3.43 -17.82
CA THR A 91 25.62 -4.47 -16.80
C THR A 91 25.84 -5.87 -17.38
N TYR A 92 25.67 -6.07 -18.69
CA TYR A 92 25.98 -7.33 -19.36
C TYR A 92 27.46 -7.46 -19.74
N THR A 93 28.21 -6.36 -19.82
CA THR A 93 29.67 -6.39 -20.05
C THR A 93 30.47 -6.60 -18.76
N LEU A 94 29.86 -6.40 -17.59
CA LEU A 94 30.42 -6.77 -16.29
C LEU A 94 29.69 -8.02 -15.78
N PRO A 95 30.39 -9.09 -15.33
CA PRO A 95 29.75 -10.28 -14.80
C PRO A 95 29.12 -9.99 -13.42
N VAL A 96 27.98 -9.32 -13.41
CA VAL A 96 27.20 -9.08 -12.20
C VAL A 96 26.35 -10.31 -11.94
N ASP A 97 26.67 -11.01 -10.86
CA ASP A 97 25.91 -12.18 -10.39
C ASP A 97 24.42 -11.83 -10.21
N GLU A 98 23.53 -12.63 -10.82
CA GLU A 98 22.08 -12.45 -10.78
C GLU A 98 21.55 -12.40 -9.33
N LYS A 99 22.19 -13.13 -8.41
CA LYS A 99 21.88 -13.08 -6.96
C LYS A 99 22.11 -11.68 -6.38
N LYS A 100 23.18 -10.99 -6.80
CA LYS A 100 23.48 -9.63 -6.35
C LYS A 100 22.47 -8.62 -6.89
N MET A 101 21.99 -8.82 -8.13
CA MET A 101 20.95 -7.98 -8.72
C MET A 101 19.58 -8.15 -8.04
N ALA A 102 19.19 -9.40 -7.75
CA ALA A 102 17.99 -9.69 -6.97
C ALA A 102 18.04 -9.06 -5.57
N SER A 103 19.19 -9.19 -4.89
CA SER A 103 19.39 -8.61 -3.56
C SER A 103 19.31 -7.09 -3.56
N SER A 104 19.84 -6.40 -4.59
CA SER A 104 19.76 -4.94 -4.67
C SER A 104 18.33 -4.46 -4.92
N MET A 105 17.54 -5.19 -5.71
CA MET A 105 16.13 -4.87 -5.93
C MET A 105 15.31 -5.04 -4.63
N LEU A 106 15.55 -6.13 -3.89
CA LEU A 106 14.87 -6.39 -2.62
C LEU A 106 15.20 -5.34 -1.56
N VAL A 107 16.48 -5.00 -1.41
CA VAL A 107 16.93 -3.95 -0.47
C VAL A 107 16.31 -2.61 -0.82
N SER A 108 16.29 -2.25 -2.11
CA SER A 108 15.70 -0.98 -2.56
C SER A 108 14.18 -0.93 -2.29
N ARG A 109 13.47 -2.06 -2.43
CA ARG A 109 12.05 -2.16 -2.06
C ARG A 109 11.77 -2.01 -0.58
N ILE A 110 12.59 -2.64 0.25
CA ILE A 110 12.48 -2.52 1.71
C ILE A 110 12.69 -1.07 2.14
N ILE A 111 13.73 -0.41 1.61
CA ILE A 111 14.00 1.00 1.91
C ILE A 111 12.82 1.87 1.48
N LEU A 112 12.29 1.67 0.27
CA LEU A 112 11.12 2.41 -0.18
C LEU A 112 9.90 2.16 0.70
N LEU A 113 9.61 0.92 1.08
CA LEU A 113 8.49 0.61 1.96
C LEU A 113 8.60 1.34 3.31
N VAL A 114 9.80 1.37 3.89
CA VAL A 114 10.07 2.11 5.14
C VAL A 114 9.87 3.61 4.93
N VAL A 115 10.40 4.18 3.84
CA VAL A 115 10.22 5.60 3.50
C VAL A 115 8.74 5.93 3.27
N SER A 116 8.01 5.08 2.54
CA SER A 116 6.57 5.24 2.32
C SER A 116 5.79 5.22 3.63
N PHE A 117 6.14 4.32 4.55
CA PHE A 117 5.51 4.24 5.87
C PHE A 117 5.77 5.51 6.69
N LEU A 118 7.00 6.03 6.66
CA LEU A 118 7.32 7.31 7.32
C LEU A 118 6.50 8.47 6.73
N PHE A 119 6.36 8.54 5.40
CA PHE A 119 5.50 9.55 4.77
C PHE A 119 4.03 9.39 5.14
N ALA A 120 3.53 8.16 5.26
CA ALA A 120 2.17 7.90 5.73
C ALA A 120 1.95 8.40 7.17
N VAL A 121 2.93 8.19 8.05
CA VAL A 121 2.90 8.72 9.44
C VAL A 121 2.97 10.25 9.44
N VAL A 122 3.83 10.86 8.62
CA VAL A 122 3.87 12.32 8.46
C VAL A 122 2.51 12.84 7.98
N GLY A 123 1.85 12.13 7.06
CA GLY A 123 0.52 12.48 6.59
C GLY A 123 -0.53 12.48 7.71
N GLU A 124 -0.55 11.45 8.57
CA GLU A 124 -1.42 11.41 9.76
C GLU A 124 -1.14 12.59 10.70
N VAL A 125 0.13 12.94 10.94
CA VAL A 125 0.48 14.09 11.80
C VAL A 125 -0.02 15.40 11.20
N VAL A 126 0.21 15.64 9.91
CA VAL A 126 -0.21 16.88 9.23
C VAL A 126 -1.73 17.00 9.23
N LEU A 127 -2.44 15.93 8.87
CA LEU A 127 -3.90 15.91 8.88
C LEU A 127 -4.46 16.04 10.30
N GLY A 128 -3.85 15.39 11.28
CA GLY A 128 -4.23 15.51 12.69
C GLY A 128 -4.13 16.96 13.17
N LEU A 129 -3.03 17.64 12.86
CA LEU A 129 -2.85 19.07 13.15
C LEU A 129 -3.91 19.93 12.44
N ALA A 130 -4.16 19.71 11.15
CA ALA A 130 -5.16 20.45 10.39
C ALA A 130 -6.58 20.22 10.94
N ALA A 131 -6.90 18.99 11.35
CA ALA A 131 -8.18 18.60 11.91
C ALA A 131 -8.29 18.86 13.43
N LYS A 132 -7.25 19.41 14.08
CA LYS A 132 -7.17 19.57 15.55
C LYS A 132 -7.43 18.26 16.32
N LYS A 133 -7.00 17.13 15.76
CA LYS A 133 -7.05 15.80 16.38
C LYS A 133 -5.65 15.32 16.72
N GLY A 134 -5.53 14.60 17.83
CA GLY A 134 -4.31 13.89 18.17
C GLY A 134 -4.04 12.73 17.21
N VAL A 135 -2.77 12.33 17.10
CA VAL A 135 -2.37 11.15 16.33
C VAL A 135 -3.03 9.91 16.93
N SER A 136 -3.81 9.18 16.12
CA SER A 136 -4.48 7.97 16.58
C SER A 136 -3.55 6.76 16.48
N LEU A 137 -3.41 6.01 17.58
CA LEU A 137 -2.64 4.77 17.59
C LEU A 137 -3.28 3.69 16.70
N GLU A 138 -4.60 3.73 16.54
CA GLU A 138 -5.35 2.86 15.65
C GLU A 138 -5.02 3.14 14.17
N HIS A 139 -4.88 4.41 13.82
CA HIS A 139 -4.45 4.82 12.47
C HIS A 139 -3.03 4.30 12.18
N ILE A 140 -2.10 4.39 13.14
CA ILE A 140 -0.74 3.85 12.96
C ILE A 140 -0.78 2.33 12.76
N LYS A 141 -1.60 1.60 13.53
CA LYS A 141 -1.80 0.15 13.34
C LYS A 141 -2.33 -0.17 11.93
N ASN A 142 -3.31 0.57 11.47
CA ASN A 142 -3.88 0.41 10.13
C ASN A 142 -2.86 0.72 9.02
N LEU A 143 -1.97 1.72 9.20
CA LEU A 143 -0.85 1.96 8.28
C LEU A 143 0.13 0.78 8.24
N ALA A 144 0.41 0.16 9.40
CA ALA A 144 1.28 -1.00 9.47
C ALA A 144 0.68 -2.21 8.74
N VAL A 145 -0.62 -2.44 8.88
CA VAL A 145 -1.35 -3.46 8.11
C VAL A 145 -1.31 -3.17 6.61
N MET A 146 -1.52 -1.92 6.20
CA MET A 146 -1.39 -1.54 4.79
C MET A 146 0.03 -1.75 4.26
N ALA A 147 1.06 -1.39 5.02
CA ALA A 147 2.46 -1.63 4.65
C ALA A 147 2.76 -3.14 4.47
N ALA A 148 2.20 -3.97 5.36
CA ALA A 148 2.29 -5.42 5.23
C ALA A 148 1.65 -5.93 3.93
N ILE A 149 0.47 -5.44 3.58
CA ILE A 149 -0.20 -5.79 2.31
C ILE A 149 0.64 -5.33 1.11
N VAL A 150 1.19 -4.12 1.13
CA VAL A 150 2.04 -3.62 0.03
C VAL A 150 3.31 -4.44 -0.13
N SER A 151 3.87 -5.01 0.94
CA SER A 151 5.05 -5.87 0.86
C SER A 151 4.81 -7.15 0.03
N VAL A 152 3.55 -7.60 -0.14
CA VAL A 152 3.18 -8.72 -1.02
C VAL A 152 3.60 -8.44 -2.46
N THR A 153 3.71 -7.17 -2.87
CA THR A 153 4.24 -6.80 -4.18
C THR A 153 5.69 -7.24 -4.39
N PHE A 154 6.43 -7.58 -3.34
CA PHE A 154 7.80 -8.09 -3.45
C PHE A 154 7.81 -9.47 -4.12
N ILE A 155 6.67 -10.16 -4.17
CA ILE A 155 6.49 -11.40 -4.93
C ILE A 155 6.77 -11.21 -6.43
N THR A 156 6.68 -9.97 -6.93
CA THR A 156 6.97 -9.64 -8.32
C THR A 156 8.46 -9.69 -8.68
N LEU A 157 9.39 -9.71 -7.72
CA LEU A 157 10.85 -9.75 -7.97
C LEU A 157 11.28 -10.98 -8.82
N PRO A 158 10.93 -12.22 -8.45
CA PRO A 158 11.27 -13.41 -9.25
C PRO A 158 10.84 -13.29 -10.71
N SER A 159 9.66 -12.73 -10.94
CA SER A 159 9.09 -12.58 -12.27
C SER A 159 9.73 -11.44 -13.07
N ALA A 160 10.14 -10.35 -12.41
CA ALA A 160 10.93 -9.28 -13.03
C ALA A 160 12.32 -9.78 -13.50
N LEU A 161 12.94 -10.70 -12.76
CA LEU A 161 14.19 -11.38 -13.15
C LEU A 161 13.98 -12.34 -14.32
N ARG A 162 12.79 -12.98 -14.42
CA ARG A 162 12.45 -13.91 -15.50
C ARG A 162 12.12 -13.21 -16.81
N HIS A 163 11.19 -12.26 -16.79
CA HIS A 163 10.61 -11.67 -18.00
C HIS A 163 11.40 -10.49 -18.57
N LYS A 164 12.41 -9.99 -17.84
CA LYS A 164 13.23 -8.83 -18.23
C LYS A 164 12.41 -7.54 -18.49
N GLU A 165 11.09 -7.59 -18.30
CA GLU A 165 10.08 -6.54 -18.44
C GLU A 165 9.06 -6.66 -17.29
N VAL A 166 8.81 -5.54 -16.60
CA VAL A 166 7.88 -5.45 -15.46
C VAL A 166 6.43 -5.51 -15.93
N SER A 167 6.12 -5.10 -17.16
CA SER A 167 4.76 -5.09 -17.73
C SER A 167 4.15 -6.50 -17.82
N LYS A 168 4.86 -7.46 -18.43
CA LYS A 168 4.41 -8.86 -18.52
C LYS A 168 4.25 -9.51 -17.15
N THR A 169 5.11 -9.13 -16.22
CA THR A 169 5.04 -9.55 -14.82
C THR A 169 3.73 -9.06 -14.18
N ILE A 170 3.44 -7.76 -14.29
CA ILE A 170 2.19 -7.16 -13.79
C ILE A 170 0.97 -7.81 -14.45
N THR A 171 0.96 -8.06 -15.76
CA THR A 171 -0.15 -8.74 -16.45
C THR A 171 -0.38 -10.16 -15.90
N THR A 172 0.70 -10.87 -15.58
CA THR A 172 0.62 -12.23 -15.01
C THR A 172 0.08 -12.21 -13.58
N TYR A 173 0.51 -11.26 -12.74
CA TYR A 173 -0.02 -11.11 -11.39
C TYR A 173 -1.44 -10.56 -11.35
N ILE A 174 -1.82 -9.69 -12.29
CA ILE A 174 -3.21 -9.26 -12.45
C ILE A 174 -4.07 -10.45 -12.87
N ALA A 175 -3.62 -11.26 -13.84
CA ALA A 175 -4.36 -12.45 -14.28
C ALA A 175 -4.59 -13.47 -13.14
N TYR A 176 -3.58 -13.74 -12.31
CA TYR A 176 -3.73 -14.61 -11.15
C TYR A 176 -4.40 -13.93 -9.94
N GLY A 177 -4.32 -12.61 -9.84
CA GLY A 177 -4.87 -11.80 -8.77
C GLY A 177 -6.36 -11.49 -8.93
N ILE A 178 -6.88 -11.51 -10.16
CA ILE A 178 -8.30 -11.29 -10.45
C ILE A 178 -9.18 -12.33 -9.74
N ILE A 179 -8.78 -13.60 -9.71
CA ILE A 179 -9.56 -14.67 -9.07
C ILE A 179 -9.69 -14.48 -7.54
N PRO A 180 -8.60 -14.34 -6.76
CA PRO A 180 -8.69 -14.08 -5.33
C PRO A 180 -9.28 -12.70 -5.02
N PHE A 181 -9.06 -11.68 -5.87
CA PHE A 181 -9.70 -10.37 -5.70
C PHE A 181 -11.21 -10.45 -5.91
N ALA A 182 -11.68 -11.16 -6.94
CA ALA A 182 -13.10 -11.40 -7.17
C ALA A 182 -13.73 -12.22 -6.04
N ALA A 183 -13.02 -13.22 -5.52
CA ALA A 183 -13.46 -13.98 -4.35
C ALA A 183 -13.55 -13.11 -3.08
N LEU A 184 -12.60 -12.19 -2.89
CA LEU A 184 -12.59 -11.25 -1.77
C LEU A 184 -13.73 -10.23 -1.88
N VAL A 185 -13.94 -9.64 -3.06
CA VAL A 185 -15.09 -8.76 -3.33
C VAL A 185 -16.41 -9.49 -3.11
N PHE A 186 -16.54 -10.71 -3.62
CA PHE A 186 -17.73 -11.54 -3.39
C PHE A 186 -17.94 -11.84 -1.90
N GLY A 187 -16.87 -12.15 -1.17
CA GLY A 187 -16.90 -12.35 0.27
C GLY A 187 -17.36 -11.10 1.04
N ILE A 188 -16.83 -9.92 0.69
CA ILE A 188 -17.26 -8.64 1.27
C ILE A 188 -18.75 -8.39 0.99
N VAL A 189 -19.20 -8.59 -0.25
CA VAL A 189 -20.60 -8.40 -0.62
C VAL A 189 -21.50 -9.36 0.18
N LYS A 190 -21.13 -10.63 0.31
CA LYS A 190 -21.87 -11.61 1.12
C LYS A 190 -21.88 -11.25 2.61
N PHE A 191 -20.76 -10.74 3.13
CA PHE A 191 -20.66 -10.27 4.52
C PHE A 191 -21.54 -9.05 4.78
N ILE A 192 -21.60 -8.10 3.85
CA ILE A 192 -22.50 -6.94 3.94
C ILE A 192 -23.96 -7.40 3.94
N ILE A 193 -24.35 -8.29 3.02
CA ILE A 193 -25.71 -8.85 2.96
C ILE A 193 -26.06 -9.59 4.26
N TYR A 194 -25.10 -10.35 4.82
CA TYR A 194 -25.27 -11.01 6.11
C TYR A 194 -25.52 -9.98 7.23
N CYS A 195 -24.69 -8.94 7.32
CA CYS A 195 -24.85 -7.90 8.35
C CYS A 195 -26.19 -7.16 8.23
N ILE A 196 -26.67 -6.89 7.01
CA ILE A 196 -27.99 -6.28 6.78
C ILE A 196 -29.10 -7.19 7.32
N LYS A 197 -29.10 -8.47 6.95
CA LYS A 197 -30.14 -9.43 7.40
C LYS A 197 -30.11 -9.65 8.92
N GLU A 198 -28.92 -9.80 9.49
CA GLU A 198 -28.75 -10.03 10.92
C GLU A 198 -29.12 -8.76 11.73
N ALA A 199 -28.90 -7.57 11.18
CA ALA A 199 -29.31 -6.30 11.77
C ALA A 199 -30.84 -6.16 11.83
N GLU A 200 -31.56 -6.55 10.78
CA GLU A 200 -33.03 -6.56 10.75
C GLU A 200 -33.61 -7.51 11.81
N VAL A 201 -32.95 -8.63 12.10
CA VAL A 201 -33.41 -9.63 13.07
C VAL A 201 -33.06 -9.25 14.51
N ARG A 202 -31.82 -8.82 14.77
CA ARG A 202 -31.33 -8.55 16.13
C ARG A 202 -31.64 -7.15 16.64
N TYR A 203 -31.77 -6.18 15.74
CA TYR A 203 -31.99 -4.79 16.09
C TYR A 203 -33.12 -4.14 15.27
N PRO A 204 -34.35 -4.67 15.34
CA PRO A 204 -35.49 -4.16 14.56
C PRO A 204 -35.84 -2.70 14.88
N ASN A 205 -35.40 -2.20 16.05
CA ASN A 205 -35.67 -0.85 16.52
C ASN A 205 -34.61 0.18 16.10
N LEU A 206 -33.47 -0.27 15.56
CA LEU A 206 -32.40 0.62 15.06
C LEU A 206 -32.50 0.70 13.53
N LYS A 207 -32.35 1.91 12.98
CA LYS A 207 -32.50 2.14 11.54
C LYS A 207 -31.15 2.13 10.82
N GLY A 208 -31.09 1.47 9.67
CA GLY A 208 -30.04 1.63 8.66
C GLY A 208 -28.63 1.31 9.16
N GLU A 209 -27.70 2.26 8.99
CA GLU A 209 -26.27 2.08 9.24
C GLU A 209 -25.93 1.76 10.70
N GLU A 210 -26.65 2.30 11.68
CA GLU A 210 -26.35 2.04 13.10
C GLU A 210 -26.59 0.59 13.50
N ALA A 211 -27.63 -0.03 12.94
CA ALA A 211 -27.94 -1.44 13.17
C ALA A 211 -26.87 -2.35 12.53
N ILE A 212 -26.45 -2.02 11.31
CA ILE A 212 -25.39 -2.73 10.58
C ILE A 212 -24.03 -2.58 11.28
N ARG A 213 -23.74 -1.40 11.82
CA ARG A 213 -22.49 -1.14 12.54
C ARG A 213 -22.40 -1.96 13.82
N LYS A 214 -23.47 -2.03 14.61
CA LYS A 214 -23.53 -2.88 15.82
C LYS A 214 -23.33 -4.37 15.53
N VAL A 215 -23.83 -4.84 14.39
CA VAL A 215 -23.63 -6.24 13.98
C VAL A 215 -22.21 -6.48 13.47
N SER A 216 -21.61 -5.51 12.78
CA SER A 216 -20.30 -5.67 12.15
C SER A 216 -19.11 -5.36 13.06
N GLU A 217 -19.25 -4.51 14.07
CA GLU A 217 -18.21 -4.14 15.06
C GLU A 217 -17.45 -5.35 15.64
N PRO A 218 -18.12 -6.42 16.14
CA PRO A 218 -17.43 -7.59 16.71
C PRO A 218 -16.59 -8.37 15.68
N TYR A 219 -17.00 -8.32 14.41
CA TYR A 219 -16.30 -8.99 13.32
C TYR A 219 -15.16 -8.12 12.77
N GLN A 220 -15.31 -6.80 12.76
CA GLN A 220 -14.27 -5.87 12.35
C GLN A 220 -13.07 -5.94 13.29
N GLU A 221 -13.30 -5.91 14.60
CA GLU A 221 -12.22 -6.05 15.59
C GLU A 221 -11.48 -7.38 15.43
N LYS A 222 -12.22 -8.49 15.29
CA LYS A 222 -11.63 -9.81 15.01
C LYS A 222 -10.88 -9.87 13.68
N LEU A 223 -11.40 -9.24 12.62
CA LEU A 223 -10.74 -9.21 11.32
C LEU A 223 -9.43 -8.40 11.37
N VAL A 224 -9.42 -7.28 12.08
CA VAL A 224 -8.20 -6.48 12.30
C VAL A 224 -7.19 -7.26 13.13
N GLU A 225 -7.63 -7.98 14.17
CA GLU A 225 -6.76 -8.80 15.01
C GLU A 225 -6.19 -10.00 14.25
N ILE A 226 -7.04 -10.73 13.50
CA ILE A 226 -6.62 -11.82 12.62
C ILE A 226 -5.67 -11.30 11.55
N ALA A 227 -5.96 -10.15 10.93
CA ALA A 227 -5.09 -9.53 9.93
C ALA A 227 -3.75 -9.11 10.54
N ALA A 228 -3.74 -8.53 11.74
CA ALA A 228 -2.53 -8.14 12.44
C ALA A 228 -1.65 -9.34 12.82
N ILE A 229 -2.26 -10.47 13.21
CA ILE A 229 -1.56 -11.72 13.51
C ILE A 229 -1.08 -12.40 12.23
N ALA A 230 -1.92 -12.48 11.19
CA ALA A 230 -1.62 -13.17 9.94
C ALA A 230 -0.65 -12.39 9.05
N ALA A 231 -0.66 -11.05 9.09
CA ALA A 231 0.16 -10.19 8.27
C ALA A 231 1.66 -10.54 8.37
N PRO A 232 2.29 -10.65 9.55
CA PRO A 232 3.69 -11.08 9.67
C PRO A 232 3.97 -12.41 8.98
N PHE A 233 3.10 -13.42 9.12
CA PHE A 233 3.28 -14.73 8.50
C PHE A 233 3.08 -14.71 6.99
N ILE A 234 2.13 -13.92 6.49
CA ILE A 234 1.92 -13.71 5.06
C ILE A 234 3.14 -12.98 4.47
N ILE A 235 3.68 -11.98 5.15
CA ILE A 235 4.90 -11.25 4.73
C ILE A 235 6.11 -12.19 4.72
N VAL A 236 6.38 -12.89 5.81
CA VAL A 236 7.53 -13.80 5.91
C VAL A 236 7.36 -14.97 4.94
N GLY A 237 6.18 -15.57 4.87
CA GLY A 237 5.87 -16.68 3.96
C GLY A 237 6.00 -16.27 2.49
N SER A 238 5.52 -15.08 2.12
CA SER A 238 5.69 -14.55 0.77
C SER A 238 7.15 -14.24 0.44
N LEU A 239 7.90 -13.61 1.35
CA LEU A 239 9.34 -13.39 1.21
C LEU A 239 10.11 -14.70 1.04
N VAL A 240 9.80 -15.72 1.85
CA VAL A 240 10.44 -17.04 1.82
C VAL A 240 10.10 -17.81 0.54
N LEU A 241 8.82 -17.86 0.16
CA LEU A 241 8.39 -18.49 -1.10
C LEU A 241 9.03 -17.80 -2.32
N CYS A 242 9.22 -16.49 -2.25
CA CYS A 242 9.90 -15.74 -3.29
C CYS A 242 11.38 -16.04 -3.34
N TYR A 243 12.06 -16.04 -2.20
CA TYR A 243 13.45 -16.43 -2.12
C TYR A 243 13.67 -17.83 -2.71
N PHE A 244 12.87 -18.83 -2.29
CA PHE A 244 13.00 -20.20 -2.80
C PHE A 244 12.67 -20.32 -4.29
N ARG A 245 11.62 -19.65 -4.79
CA ARG A 245 11.33 -19.63 -6.23
C ARG A 245 12.46 -18.96 -7.01
N THR A 246 12.96 -17.82 -6.54
CA THR A 246 14.09 -17.13 -7.17
C THR A 246 15.33 -18.03 -7.22
N VAL A 247 15.69 -18.68 -6.12
CA VAL A 247 16.85 -19.60 -6.08
C VAL A 247 16.66 -20.79 -7.03
N LYS A 248 15.48 -21.43 -7.02
CA LYS A 248 15.18 -22.58 -7.90
C LYS A 248 15.18 -22.21 -9.38
N GLU A 249 14.72 -21.00 -9.72
CA GLU A 249 14.74 -20.50 -11.11
C GLU A 249 16.17 -20.20 -11.56
N LEU A 250 17.02 -19.67 -10.67
CA LEU A 250 18.45 -19.42 -10.92
C LEU A 250 19.23 -20.72 -11.16
N GLU A 251 18.91 -21.78 -10.42
CA GLU A 251 19.53 -23.10 -10.60
C GLU A 251 19.19 -23.72 -11.96
N ARG A 252 17.96 -23.54 -12.45
CA ARG A 252 17.52 -24.03 -13.77
C ARG A 252 18.21 -23.38 -14.97
N ARG A 253 18.82 -22.20 -14.82
CA ARG A 253 19.53 -21.49 -15.90
C ARG A 253 21.02 -21.82 -16.00
N ARG A 254 21.57 -22.51 -14.99
CA ARG A 254 22.98 -22.94 -14.95
C ARG A 254 23.24 -24.27 -15.67
N TYR A 255 22.17 -24.94 -16.12
CA TYR A 255 22.17 -26.15 -16.94
C TYR A 255 21.38 -25.89 -18.22
#